data_AF-A6GS38-F1
#
_entry.id   AF-A6GS38-F1
#
_cell.length_a   1.000
_cell.length_b   1.000
_cell.length_c   1.000
_cell.angle_alpha   90.00
_cell.angle_beta   90.00
_cell.angle_gamma   90.00
#
_symmetry.space_group_name_H-M   'P 1'
#
loop_
_entity.id
_entity.type
_entity.pdbx_description
1 polymer ?
#
loop_
_entity_poly.entity_id
_entity_poly.type
_entity_poly.pdbx_seq_one_letter_code
_entity_poly.pdbx_strand_id
1 'polypeptide(L)'
;MAEQEKSPLQREQQALQKPLGLKRPLSWIFFVPILFAFFVLPLVAMQAPELFGFESKGSDEKTQTVPADQLPVNAHPSLQSTQVSSTRNTTALALDSIWNPGPLASAHSNLEGDCQACHTGNFSRVKDESCLVCHSNMGLHVTEQTLPDTSFEEGRCASCHRDHKGRESLAEQNKHFVGTDCAACHADIKTVAPKTETLAVNDFAADKHPAFRITVATGPEPSDLRRIRMVANTPITEKTSLKFPHDIHLDPKGIDSPSKKVVMECANCHEPADTATGFKTLSMESHCQECHKLSFEPALPDRQVPHGPVDAVLSTVEEFYSYLALHPEERNRVNAQRAVLRARPSEKDPNRSNLRNLSGNPRAQAAFATVELFENTACSVCHEVKAVDGLGNTKTSGSRMPQYEIAEINPAHPWMPMAKFDHQAHAFESCDSCHKAAKSEEASDVLMPAIEGCQTCHAGSKPVLNKVQSDCGVCHEYHIHKKEVAVK
;
A
#
# COMPACT_ATOMS: atom_id res chain seq x y z
N MET A 1 -60.45 1.94 -67.27
CA MET A 1 -59.39 0.93 -67.02
C MET A 1 -58.65 1.40 -65.78
N ALA A 2 -58.81 0.69 -64.66
CA ALA A 2 -58.30 1.11 -63.37
C ALA A 2 -56.80 0.83 -63.25
N GLU A 3 -56.04 1.84 -62.87
CA GLU A 3 -54.61 1.78 -62.63
C GLU A 3 -54.35 0.94 -61.36
N GLN A 4 -53.67 -0.20 -61.48
CA GLN A 4 -53.31 -1.02 -60.33
C GLN A 4 -52.30 -0.25 -59.45
N GLU A 5 -52.72 0.11 -58.23
CA GLU A 5 -51.82 0.69 -57.23
C GLU A 5 -50.69 -0.29 -56.89
N LYS A 6 -49.46 0.13 -57.19
CA LYS A 6 -48.24 -0.61 -56.83
C LYS A 6 -48.13 -0.78 -55.33
N SER A 7 -47.75 -1.98 -54.91
CA SER A 7 -47.54 -2.32 -53.49
C SER A 7 -46.43 -1.47 -52.86
N PRO A 8 -46.40 -1.31 -51.52
CA PRO A 8 -45.37 -0.53 -50.83
C PRO A 8 -43.94 -0.99 -51.18
N LEU A 9 -43.75 -2.30 -51.26
CA LEU A 9 -42.47 -2.95 -51.58
C LEU A 9 -42.04 -2.68 -53.03
N GLN A 10 -42.99 -2.61 -53.97
CA GLN A 10 -42.71 -2.23 -55.36
C GLN A 10 -42.33 -0.75 -55.51
N ARG A 11 -42.89 0.13 -54.67
CA ARG A 11 -42.50 1.56 -54.65
C ARG A 11 -41.08 1.73 -54.09
N GLU A 12 -40.73 0.96 -53.07
CA GLU A 12 -39.41 0.98 -52.44
C GLU A 12 -38.33 0.42 -53.38
N GLN A 13 -38.61 -0.70 -54.08
CA GLN A 13 -37.73 -1.22 -55.14
C GLN A 13 -37.54 -0.22 -56.29
N GLN A 14 -38.60 0.47 -56.74
CA GLN A 14 -38.46 1.51 -57.76
C GLN A 14 -37.67 2.73 -57.26
N ALA A 15 -37.75 3.07 -55.97
CA ALA A 15 -36.96 4.16 -55.37
C ALA A 15 -35.46 3.81 -55.33
N LEU A 16 -35.13 2.55 -55.02
CA LEU A 16 -33.75 2.04 -55.01
C LEU A 16 -33.16 1.88 -56.42
N GLN A 17 -34.01 1.63 -57.43
CA GLN A 17 -33.61 1.51 -58.84
C GLN A 17 -33.48 2.85 -59.57
N LYS A 18 -33.86 3.99 -58.95
CA LYS A 18 -33.61 5.30 -59.55
C LYS A 18 -32.10 5.54 -59.65
N PRO A 19 -31.56 5.85 -60.86
CA PRO A 19 -30.14 6.10 -61.00
C PRO A 19 -29.74 7.26 -60.08
N LEU A 20 -28.68 7.03 -59.30
CA LEU A 20 -28.07 7.99 -58.38
C LEU A 20 -27.42 9.16 -59.16
N GLY A 21 -28.20 9.90 -59.96
CA GLY A 21 -27.79 10.83 -61.03
C GLY A 21 -26.45 11.53 -60.82
N LEU A 22 -26.46 12.76 -60.30
CA LEU A 22 -25.25 13.52 -59.96
C LEU A 22 -24.54 13.00 -58.71
N LYS A 23 -25.22 12.20 -57.87
CA LYS A 23 -24.67 11.70 -56.59
C LYS A 23 -23.46 10.78 -56.80
N ARG A 24 -23.52 9.85 -57.76
CA ARG A 24 -22.38 8.96 -58.08
C ARG A 24 -21.13 9.73 -58.57
N PRO A 25 -21.19 10.60 -59.59
CA PRO A 25 -20.02 11.34 -60.03
C PRO A 25 -19.52 12.32 -58.96
N LEU A 26 -20.40 12.97 -58.18
CA LEU A 26 -19.97 13.77 -57.02
C LEU A 26 -19.26 12.92 -55.96
N SER A 27 -19.74 11.70 -55.70
CA SER A 27 -19.06 10.76 -54.80
C SER A 27 -17.64 10.46 -55.28
N TRP A 28 -17.44 10.24 -56.58
CA TRP A 28 -16.11 10.01 -57.16
C TRP A 28 -15.23 11.27 -57.15
N ILE A 29 -15.81 12.45 -57.39
CA ILE A 29 -15.10 13.73 -57.32
C ILE A 29 -14.57 14.00 -55.90
N PHE A 30 -15.26 13.55 -54.85
CA PHE A 30 -14.74 13.64 -53.48
C PHE A 30 -13.86 12.44 -53.10
N PHE A 31 -14.19 11.23 -53.55
CA PHE A 31 -13.46 10.00 -53.19
C PHE A 31 -12.04 9.97 -53.76
N VAL A 32 -11.86 10.37 -55.03
CA VAL A 32 -10.54 10.29 -55.68
C VAL A 32 -9.50 11.21 -55.03
N PRO A 33 -9.78 12.49 -54.73
CA PRO A 33 -8.85 13.34 -53.99
C PRO A 33 -8.57 12.84 -52.58
N ILE A 34 -9.58 12.32 -51.87
CA ILE A 34 -9.42 11.77 -50.51
C ILE A 34 -8.52 10.53 -50.54
N LEU A 35 -8.79 9.59 -51.45
CA LEU A 35 -7.95 8.40 -51.65
C LEU A 35 -6.51 8.80 -52.00
N PHE A 36 -6.34 9.80 -52.87
CA PHE A 36 -5.03 10.25 -53.27
C PHE A 36 -4.27 10.91 -52.10
N ALA A 37 -4.91 11.82 -51.37
CA ALA A 37 -4.29 12.57 -50.27
C ALA A 37 -3.98 11.70 -49.04
N PHE A 38 -4.85 10.75 -48.69
CA PHE A 38 -4.75 10.01 -47.43
C PHE A 38 -4.22 8.58 -47.58
N PHE A 39 -4.09 8.06 -48.81
CA PHE A 39 -3.60 6.69 -49.04
C PHE A 39 -2.50 6.62 -50.09
N VAL A 40 -2.72 7.16 -51.29
CA VAL A 40 -1.71 7.05 -52.38
C VAL A 40 -0.48 7.90 -52.09
N LEU A 41 -0.67 9.18 -51.71
CA LEU A 41 0.42 10.12 -51.44
C LEU A 41 1.31 9.65 -50.28
N PRO A 42 0.79 9.22 -49.10
CA PRO A 42 1.62 8.66 -48.03
C PRO A 42 2.39 7.41 -48.45
N LEU A 43 1.79 6.54 -49.26
CA LEU A 43 2.38 5.27 -49.67
C LEU A 43 3.52 5.49 -50.68
N VAL A 44 3.36 6.44 -51.60
CA VAL A 44 4.44 6.89 -52.51
C VAL A 44 5.55 7.62 -51.73
N ALA A 45 5.20 8.46 -50.75
CA ALA A 45 6.17 9.12 -49.88
C ALA A 45 6.99 8.14 -49.03
N MET A 46 6.41 7.00 -48.67
CA MET A 46 7.10 5.91 -47.97
C MET A 46 8.00 5.07 -48.89
N GLN A 47 7.54 4.73 -50.10
CA GLN A 47 8.28 3.87 -51.03
C GLN A 47 9.36 4.61 -51.84
N ALA A 48 9.19 5.91 -52.06
CA ALA A 48 10.08 6.73 -52.87
C ALA A 48 10.25 8.14 -52.26
N PRO A 49 10.88 8.26 -51.08
CA PRO A 49 11.06 9.54 -50.38
C PRO A 49 11.86 10.59 -51.19
N GLU A 50 12.73 10.12 -52.08
CA GLU A 50 13.54 10.95 -52.99
C GLU A 50 12.68 11.84 -53.92
N LEU A 51 11.48 11.38 -54.31
CA LEU A 51 10.54 12.16 -55.14
C LEU A 51 10.06 13.44 -54.46
N PHE A 52 10.20 13.52 -53.15
CA PHE A 52 9.78 14.65 -52.32
C PHE A 52 10.96 15.44 -51.75
N GLY A 53 12.17 15.22 -52.27
CA GLY A 53 13.39 15.92 -51.83
C GLY A 53 13.84 15.53 -50.41
N PHE A 54 13.44 14.35 -49.93
CA PHE A 54 13.82 13.83 -48.62
C PHE A 54 14.98 12.85 -48.78
N GLU A 55 16.22 13.32 -48.63
CA GLU A 55 17.38 12.44 -48.51
C GLU A 55 17.29 11.72 -47.16
N SER A 56 17.42 10.38 -47.19
CA SER A 56 17.63 9.53 -46.01
C SER A 56 18.95 9.91 -45.32
N LYS A 57 19.00 11.05 -44.62
CA LYS A 57 20.07 11.32 -43.65
C LYS A 57 19.74 10.57 -42.37
N GLY A 58 20.58 9.60 -42.04
CA GLY A 58 20.47 8.84 -40.80
C GLY A 58 20.38 9.78 -39.60
N SER A 59 19.43 9.49 -38.72
CA SER A 59 19.29 10.00 -37.35
C SER A 59 19.97 11.35 -37.06
N ASP A 60 19.44 12.44 -37.61
CA ASP A 60 19.74 13.76 -37.06
C ASP A 60 19.01 13.89 -35.71
N GLU A 61 19.75 13.61 -34.64
CA GLU A 61 19.33 13.75 -33.24
C GLU A 61 19.01 15.22 -32.93
N LYS A 62 17.76 15.64 -33.22
CA LYS A 62 17.23 16.91 -32.74
C LYS A 62 16.58 16.71 -31.38
N THR A 63 17.30 17.12 -30.35
CA THR A 63 16.82 17.23 -28.98
C THR A 63 15.63 18.19 -28.90
N GLN A 64 14.44 17.69 -28.56
CA GLN A 64 13.30 18.52 -28.18
C GLN A 64 13.04 18.38 -26.68
N THR A 65 13.02 19.50 -25.98
CA THR A 65 12.56 19.62 -24.60
C THR A 65 11.07 19.96 -24.60
N VAL A 66 10.23 19.13 -23.99
CA VAL A 66 8.79 19.44 -23.83
C VAL A 66 8.64 20.47 -22.70
N PRO A 67 8.05 21.65 -22.96
CA PRO A 67 7.80 22.66 -21.92
C PRO A 67 6.87 22.13 -20.83
N ALA A 68 7.16 22.44 -19.57
CA ALA A 68 6.42 21.92 -18.40
C ALA A 68 4.92 22.26 -18.39
N ASP A 69 4.55 23.35 -19.07
CA ASP A 69 3.21 23.89 -19.26
C ASP A 69 2.32 23.08 -20.23
N GLN A 70 2.89 22.09 -20.94
CA GLN A 70 2.14 21.13 -21.75
C GLN A 70 1.98 19.76 -21.09
N LEU A 71 2.54 19.56 -19.90
CA LEU A 71 2.42 18.31 -19.17
C LEU A 71 1.12 18.30 -18.35
N PRO A 72 0.40 17.17 -18.29
CA PRO A 72 -0.73 17.03 -17.38
C PRO A 72 -0.25 17.20 -15.93
N VAL A 73 -1.15 17.68 -15.06
CA VAL A 73 -0.86 18.02 -13.65
C VAL A 73 -0.28 16.83 -12.86
N ASN A 74 -0.51 15.60 -13.33
CA ASN A 74 -0.05 14.36 -12.71
C ASN A 74 1.17 13.74 -13.42
N ALA A 75 1.88 14.49 -14.26
CA ALA A 75 3.07 14.00 -14.94
C ALA A 75 4.18 13.69 -13.92
N HIS A 76 4.74 12.48 -13.99
CA HIS A 76 5.83 12.04 -13.13
C HIS A 76 7.04 13.00 -13.23
N PRO A 77 7.72 13.38 -12.13
CA PRO A 77 8.78 14.40 -12.12
C PRO A 77 9.95 14.13 -13.08
N SER A 78 10.21 12.86 -13.41
CA SER A 78 11.24 12.48 -14.39
C SER A 78 10.97 13.04 -15.80
N LEU A 79 9.72 13.38 -16.13
CA LEU A 79 9.30 13.87 -17.44
C LEU A 79 9.69 15.33 -17.70
N GLN A 80 9.99 16.12 -16.67
CA GLN A 80 10.46 17.50 -16.83
C GLN A 80 11.87 17.59 -17.40
N SER A 81 12.62 16.48 -17.39
CA SER A 81 14.04 16.43 -17.79
C SER A 81 14.35 15.36 -18.84
N THR A 82 13.36 14.61 -19.33
CA THR A 82 13.62 13.56 -20.32
C THR A 82 13.87 14.18 -21.69
N GLN A 83 15.11 14.10 -22.18
CA GLN A 83 15.42 14.40 -23.57
C GLN A 83 14.87 13.28 -24.45
N VAL A 84 13.80 13.58 -25.20
CA VAL A 84 13.25 12.63 -26.18
C VAL A 84 14.07 12.78 -27.46
N SER A 85 14.97 11.84 -27.72
CA SER A 85 15.62 11.71 -29.02
C SER A 85 14.61 11.09 -29.98
N SER A 86 13.99 11.93 -30.82
CA SER A 86 13.05 11.47 -31.85
C SER A 86 13.86 10.86 -33.00
N THR A 87 14.14 9.56 -32.93
CA THR A 87 14.64 8.80 -34.08
C THR A 87 13.50 8.47 -35.04
N ARG A 88 12.60 9.41 -35.33
CA ARG A 88 11.64 9.22 -36.41
C ARG A 88 12.38 9.29 -37.73
N ASN A 89 12.41 8.17 -38.44
CA ASN A 89 12.41 8.23 -39.90
C ASN A 89 11.01 8.71 -40.31
N THR A 90 10.72 10.00 -40.14
CA THR A 90 9.49 10.62 -40.63
C THR A 90 9.41 10.34 -42.13
N THR A 91 8.32 9.71 -42.57
CA THR A 91 8.01 9.65 -44.01
C THR A 91 8.03 11.07 -44.58
N ALA A 92 8.42 11.20 -45.85
CA ALA A 92 8.44 12.52 -46.49
C ALA A 92 7.06 13.20 -46.31
N LEU A 93 7.07 14.47 -45.91
CA LEU A 93 5.88 15.27 -45.57
C LEU A 93 5.15 14.91 -44.25
N ALA A 94 5.71 14.02 -43.42
CA ALA A 94 5.14 13.59 -42.12
C ALA A 94 3.70 13.05 -42.23
N LEU A 95 3.36 12.43 -43.36
CA LEU A 95 2.01 11.93 -43.65
C LEU A 95 1.62 10.74 -42.77
N ASP A 96 2.61 10.01 -42.23
CA ASP A 96 2.45 8.97 -41.21
C ASP A 96 1.82 9.49 -39.91
N SER A 97 2.03 10.76 -39.56
CA SER A 97 1.44 11.39 -38.36
C SER A 97 -0.09 11.42 -38.40
N ILE A 98 -0.70 11.39 -39.59
CA ILE A 98 -2.16 11.34 -39.79
C ILE A 98 -2.73 10.00 -39.30
N TRP A 99 -1.92 8.94 -39.28
CA TRP A 99 -2.33 7.62 -38.81
C TRP A 99 -2.04 7.39 -37.33
N ASN A 100 -1.41 8.35 -36.64
CA ASN A 100 -1.17 8.24 -35.21
C ASN A 100 -2.44 8.63 -34.41
N PRO A 101 -3.07 7.69 -33.67
CA PRO A 101 -4.30 7.98 -32.92
C PRO A 101 -4.10 8.93 -31.73
N GLY A 102 -2.85 9.19 -31.32
CA GLY A 102 -2.50 10.02 -30.17
C GLY A 102 -1.17 9.61 -29.54
N PRO A 103 -0.62 10.41 -28.62
CA PRO A 103 0.64 10.09 -27.95
C PRO A 103 0.52 8.81 -27.12
N LEU A 104 1.62 8.04 -27.06
CA LEU A 104 1.71 6.88 -26.20
C LEU A 104 1.84 7.27 -24.73
N ALA A 105 1.50 6.34 -23.83
CA ALA A 105 1.76 6.48 -22.40
C ALA A 105 3.24 6.83 -22.15
N SER A 106 3.54 7.61 -21.11
CA SER A 106 4.91 8.07 -20.85
C SER A 106 5.92 6.93 -20.75
N ALA A 107 5.52 5.80 -20.15
CA ALA A 107 6.34 4.60 -20.03
C ALA A 107 6.68 3.93 -21.38
N HIS A 108 5.90 4.21 -22.42
CA HIS A 108 6.09 3.71 -23.78
C HIS A 108 6.51 4.82 -24.76
N SER A 109 6.85 6.02 -24.26
CA SER A 109 7.20 7.17 -25.12
C SER A 109 8.40 6.89 -26.04
N ASN A 110 9.30 5.99 -25.63
CA ASN A 110 10.42 5.52 -26.44
C ASN A 110 9.99 4.68 -27.67
N LEU A 111 8.73 4.27 -27.77
CA LEU A 111 8.18 3.46 -28.88
C LEU A 111 7.39 4.29 -29.90
N GLU A 112 7.26 5.61 -29.72
CA GLU A 112 6.40 6.46 -30.58
C GLU A 112 6.82 6.56 -32.05
N GLY A 113 8.05 6.14 -32.36
CA GLY A 113 8.57 6.03 -33.72
C GLY A 113 8.53 4.61 -34.30
N ASP A 114 8.20 3.59 -33.50
CA ASP A 114 8.22 2.19 -33.88
C ASP A 114 6.85 1.54 -33.67
N CYS A 115 5.92 1.81 -34.58
CA CYS A 115 4.58 1.24 -34.53
C CYS A 115 4.59 -0.30 -34.58
N GLN A 116 5.63 -0.90 -35.18
CA GLN A 116 5.74 -2.35 -35.36
C GLN A 116 6.08 -3.06 -34.05
N ALA A 117 6.57 -2.34 -33.05
CA ALA A 117 6.77 -2.85 -31.68
C ALA A 117 5.49 -3.48 -31.10
N CYS A 118 4.32 -2.93 -31.44
CA CYS A 118 3.03 -3.48 -31.00
C CYS A 118 2.18 -4.03 -32.16
N HIS A 119 2.20 -3.35 -33.31
CA HIS A 119 1.37 -3.70 -34.47
C HIS A 119 2.09 -4.65 -35.44
N THR A 120 2.09 -5.94 -35.11
CA THR A 120 2.81 -7.00 -35.84
C THR A 120 2.08 -7.56 -37.07
N GLY A 121 0.96 -6.96 -37.51
CA GLY A 121 0.12 -7.48 -38.59
C GLY A 121 -0.49 -6.40 -39.50
N ASN A 122 -1.20 -6.84 -40.56
CA ASN A 122 -1.85 -5.99 -41.57
C ASN A 122 -3.07 -5.22 -41.02
N PHE A 123 -2.86 -4.24 -40.14
CA PHE A 123 -3.93 -3.44 -39.51
C PHE A 123 -4.89 -4.23 -38.60
N SER A 124 -4.46 -5.39 -38.09
CA SER A 124 -5.19 -6.09 -37.04
C SER A 124 -5.01 -5.40 -35.69
N ARG A 125 -5.98 -5.55 -34.78
CA ARG A 125 -5.82 -5.12 -33.38
C ARG A 125 -4.57 -5.77 -32.77
N VAL A 126 -3.85 -5.01 -31.94
CA VAL A 126 -2.66 -5.50 -31.21
C VAL A 126 -3.01 -6.78 -30.46
N LYS A 127 -2.15 -7.79 -30.58
CA LYS A 127 -2.33 -9.07 -29.88
C LYS A 127 -1.57 -9.05 -28.55
N ASP A 128 -2.01 -9.88 -27.62
CA ASP A 128 -1.44 -9.93 -26.28
C ASP A 128 0.01 -10.42 -26.31
N GLU A 129 0.38 -11.26 -27.29
CA GLU A 129 1.76 -11.71 -27.46
C GLU A 129 2.73 -10.55 -27.68
N SER A 130 2.31 -9.48 -28.37
CA SER A 130 3.15 -8.28 -28.56
C SER A 130 3.45 -7.60 -27.21
N CYS A 131 2.49 -7.57 -26.29
CA CYS A 131 2.64 -6.99 -24.97
C CYS A 131 3.55 -7.86 -24.08
N LEU A 132 3.38 -9.19 -24.17
CA LEU A 132 4.08 -10.17 -23.34
C LEU A 132 5.57 -10.30 -23.67
N VAL A 133 6.05 -9.77 -24.81
CA VAL A 133 7.49 -9.69 -25.12
C VAL A 133 8.23 -8.93 -24.02
N CYS A 134 7.66 -7.83 -23.51
CA CYS A 134 8.27 -7.02 -22.45
C CYS A 134 7.61 -7.24 -21.08
N HIS A 135 6.31 -7.53 -21.04
CA HIS A 135 5.54 -7.69 -19.79
C HIS A 135 5.32 -9.17 -19.39
N SER A 136 6.28 -10.05 -19.69
CA SER A 136 6.18 -11.49 -19.45
C SER A 136 6.03 -11.90 -17.98
N ASN A 137 6.40 -11.03 -17.04
CA ASN A 137 6.36 -11.31 -15.61
C ASN A 137 5.21 -10.60 -14.87
N MET A 138 4.10 -10.32 -15.58
CA MET A 138 2.89 -9.80 -14.94
C MET A 138 2.20 -10.87 -14.09
N GLY A 139 1.58 -10.47 -12.99
CA GLY A 139 0.69 -11.34 -12.22
C GLY A 139 -0.56 -11.73 -13.02
N LEU A 140 -1.23 -12.80 -12.60
CA LEU A 140 -2.55 -13.19 -13.13
C LEU A 140 -3.65 -12.62 -12.25
N HIS A 141 -4.85 -12.41 -12.79
CA HIS A 141 -6.00 -12.03 -11.98
C HIS A 141 -6.54 -13.20 -11.16
N VAL A 142 -6.62 -14.37 -11.80
CA VAL A 142 -6.92 -15.64 -11.15
C VAL A 142 -5.66 -16.50 -11.19
N THR A 143 -5.17 -16.90 -10.02
CA THR A 143 -3.94 -17.71 -9.93
C THR A 143 -4.10 -19.07 -10.59
N GLU A 144 -3.01 -19.66 -11.07
CA GLU A 144 -2.99 -21.01 -11.66
C GLU A 144 -3.60 -22.06 -10.73
N GLN A 145 -3.47 -21.89 -9.42
CA GLN A 145 -4.00 -22.81 -8.41
C GLN A 145 -5.53 -22.76 -8.34
N THR A 146 -6.13 -21.59 -8.52
CA THR A 146 -7.58 -21.38 -8.41
C THR A 146 -8.30 -21.46 -9.74
N LEU A 147 -7.60 -21.24 -10.86
CA LEU A 147 -8.17 -21.23 -12.21
C LEU A 147 -9.01 -22.48 -12.53
N PRO A 148 -8.61 -23.73 -12.17
CA PRO A 148 -9.40 -24.93 -12.46
C PRO A 148 -10.79 -24.97 -11.80
N ASP A 149 -10.99 -24.20 -10.72
CA ASP A 149 -12.26 -24.11 -10.01
C ASP A 149 -13.13 -22.93 -10.50
N THR A 150 -12.74 -22.29 -11.61
CA THR A 150 -13.43 -21.13 -12.19
C THR A 150 -13.72 -21.33 -13.68
N SER A 151 -14.74 -20.62 -14.19
CA SER A 151 -14.98 -20.46 -15.63
C SER A 151 -14.35 -19.19 -16.20
N PHE A 152 -13.33 -18.66 -15.51
CA PHE A 152 -12.66 -17.42 -15.90
C PHE A 152 -11.71 -17.65 -17.09
N GLU A 153 -11.79 -16.76 -18.07
CA GLU A 153 -10.82 -16.63 -19.15
C GLU A 153 -10.15 -15.26 -19.02
N GLU A 154 -8.82 -15.24 -19.13
CA GLU A 154 -8.04 -14.01 -19.00
C GLU A 154 -8.43 -13.00 -20.09
N GLY A 155 -8.63 -11.76 -19.67
CA GLY A 155 -8.99 -10.68 -20.59
C GLY A 155 -7.82 -10.34 -21.51
N ARG A 156 -8.13 -9.85 -22.71
CA ARG A 156 -7.09 -9.31 -23.60
C ARG A 156 -6.43 -8.10 -22.96
N CYS A 157 -5.10 -7.95 -23.06
CA CYS A 157 -4.39 -6.82 -22.46
C CYS A 157 -4.99 -5.48 -22.91
N ALA A 158 -5.30 -5.39 -24.22
CA ALA A 158 -5.81 -4.18 -24.85
C ALA A 158 -7.30 -3.88 -24.56
N SER A 159 -8.03 -4.74 -23.82
CA SER A 159 -9.39 -4.41 -23.38
C SER A 159 -9.37 -3.36 -22.27
N CYS A 160 -8.41 -3.50 -21.35
CA CYS A 160 -8.19 -2.55 -20.27
C CYS A 160 -7.07 -1.59 -20.65
N HIS A 161 -5.84 -2.08 -20.89
CA HIS A 161 -4.68 -1.25 -21.19
C HIS A 161 -4.70 -0.69 -22.62
N ARG A 162 -5.11 0.57 -22.77
CA ARG A 162 -5.25 1.21 -24.08
C ARG A 162 -4.22 2.30 -24.28
N ASP A 163 -3.24 2.03 -25.13
CA ASP A 163 -2.29 3.05 -25.54
C ASP A 163 -2.89 4.06 -26.53
N HIS A 164 -2.14 5.12 -26.84
CA HIS A 164 -2.58 6.28 -27.62
C HIS A 164 -3.67 7.14 -26.96
N LYS A 165 -3.78 7.06 -25.64
CA LYS A 165 -4.81 7.78 -24.84
C LYS A 165 -4.26 8.92 -24.01
N GLY A 166 -3.02 9.31 -24.24
CA GLY A 166 -2.36 10.35 -23.49
C GLY A 166 -1.08 9.84 -22.83
N ARG A 167 -0.40 10.76 -22.14
CA ARG A 167 0.86 10.49 -21.47
C ARG A 167 0.73 9.77 -20.12
N GLU A 168 -0.48 9.66 -19.59
CA GLU A 168 -0.73 8.95 -18.33
C GLU A 168 -0.43 7.46 -18.45
N SER A 169 -0.03 6.82 -17.35
CA SER A 169 0.24 5.38 -17.38
C SER A 169 -1.03 4.60 -17.75
N LEU A 170 -0.87 3.51 -18.50
CA LEU A 170 -2.01 2.66 -18.90
C LEU A 170 -2.77 2.11 -17.68
N ALA A 171 -2.06 1.88 -16.57
CA ALA A 171 -2.67 1.46 -15.31
C ALA A 171 -3.52 2.58 -14.69
N GLU A 172 -3.05 3.82 -14.73
CA GLU A 172 -3.78 4.96 -14.17
C GLU A 172 -5.05 5.27 -14.95
N GLN A 173 -4.98 5.17 -16.28
CA GLN A 173 -6.16 5.25 -17.13
C GLN A 173 -7.18 4.16 -16.74
N ASN A 174 -6.72 2.94 -16.46
CA ASN A 174 -7.62 1.84 -16.09
C ASN A 174 -8.35 2.06 -14.76
N LYS A 175 -7.71 2.70 -13.77
CA LYS A 175 -8.35 3.03 -12.50
C LYS A 175 -9.59 3.91 -12.66
N HIS A 176 -9.64 4.70 -13.72
CA HIS A 176 -10.71 5.67 -13.98
C HIS A 176 -11.73 5.22 -15.04
N PHE A 177 -11.39 4.21 -15.86
CA PHE A 177 -12.17 3.88 -17.06
C PHE A 177 -12.62 2.41 -17.16
N VAL A 178 -12.12 1.50 -16.32
CA VAL A 178 -12.55 0.09 -16.32
C VAL A 178 -13.82 -0.11 -15.47
N GLY A 179 -14.14 0.82 -14.57
CA GLY A 179 -15.46 0.98 -13.97
C GLY A 179 -16.20 -0.31 -13.61
N THR A 180 -17.34 -0.53 -14.27
CA THR A 180 -18.24 -1.68 -14.08
C THR A 180 -17.77 -3.00 -14.69
N ASP A 181 -16.66 -3.03 -15.44
CA ASP A 181 -16.19 -4.25 -16.10
C ASP A 181 -15.76 -5.30 -15.08
N CYS A 182 -15.23 -4.87 -13.92
CA CYS A 182 -14.97 -5.78 -12.79
C CYS A 182 -16.28 -6.39 -12.28
N ALA A 183 -17.32 -5.57 -12.12
CA ALA A 183 -18.63 -6.01 -11.65
C ALA A 183 -19.31 -6.97 -12.65
N ALA A 184 -18.95 -6.98 -13.93
CA ALA A 184 -19.53 -7.90 -14.92
C ALA A 184 -19.40 -9.38 -14.50
N CYS A 185 -18.29 -9.73 -13.85
CA CYS A 185 -18.08 -11.06 -13.26
C CYS A 185 -18.37 -11.07 -11.75
N HIS A 186 -17.98 -10.00 -11.04
CA HIS A 186 -18.04 -9.98 -9.58
C HIS A 186 -19.44 -9.72 -8.99
N ALA A 187 -20.39 -9.18 -9.77
CA ALA A 187 -21.78 -8.98 -9.37
C ALA A 187 -22.49 -10.29 -9.05
N ASP A 188 -22.11 -11.37 -9.74
CA ASP A 188 -22.59 -12.72 -9.49
C ASP A 188 -21.43 -13.72 -9.53
N ILE A 189 -20.43 -13.46 -8.67
CA ILE A 189 -19.15 -14.16 -8.66
C ILE A 189 -19.27 -15.69 -8.52
N LYS A 190 -20.40 -16.20 -8.00
CA LYS A 190 -20.64 -17.64 -7.88
C LYS A 190 -20.92 -18.33 -9.22
N THR A 191 -21.35 -17.58 -10.23
CA THR A 191 -21.48 -18.12 -11.59
C THR A 191 -20.12 -18.38 -12.23
N VAL A 192 -19.13 -17.55 -11.89
CA VAL A 192 -17.75 -17.67 -12.38
C VAL A 192 -16.95 -18.64 -11.51
N ALA A 193 -17.13 -18.59 -10.19
CA ALA A 193 -16.41 -19.38 -9.21
C ALA A 193 -17.37 -19.97 -8.16
N PRO A 194 -18.02 -21.13 -8.43
CA PRO A 194 -19.09 -21.66 -7.58
C PRO A 194 -18.71 -21.93 -6.11
N LYS A 195 -17.43 -22.22 -5.86
CA LYS A 195 -16.90 -22.53 -4.52
C LYS A 195 -16.32 -21.31 -3.79
N THR A 196 -16.40 -20.11 -4.37
CA THR A 196 -15.79 -18.92 -3.78
C THR A 196 -16.48 -18.49 -2.48
N GLU A 197 -15.68 -18.04 -1.50
CA GLU A 197 -16.16 -17.34 -0.31
C GLU A 197 -16.22 -15.81 -0.51
N THR A 198 -15.81 -15.33 -1.69
CA THR A 198 -15.94 -13.93 -2.06
C THR A 198 -17.42 -13.60 -2.24
N LEU A 199 -17.86 -12.52 -1.60
CA LEU A 199 -19.25 -12.06 -1.75
C LEU A 199 -19.38 -11.28 -3.06
N ALA A 200 -20.59 -11.30 -3.61
CA ALA A 200 -20.93 -10.48 -4.77
C ALA A 200 -20.67 -9.00 -4.49
N VAL A 201 -20.15 -8.29 -5.49
CA VAL A 201 -19.90 -6.85 -5.44
C VAL A 201 -20.28 -6.22 -6.77
N ASN A 202 -21.05 -5.14 -6.70
CA ASN A 202 -21.57 -4.45 -7.88
C ASN A 202 -20.97 -3.06 -8.07
N ASP A 203 -20.65 -2.38 -6.97
CA ASP A 203 -20.19 -1.00 -6.94
C ASP A 203 -19.64 -0.71 -5.52
N PHE A 204 -18.80 0.32 -5.35
CA PHE A 204 -18.31 0.73 -4.03
C PHE A 204 -19.39 1.42 -3.17
N ALA A 205 -20.35 2.12 -3.77
CA ALA A 205 -21.32 2.92 -3.06
C ALA A 205 -22.40 2.10 -2.34
N ALA A 206 -22.79 2.58 -1.15
CA ALA A 206 -23.87 2.02 -0.34
C ALA A 206 -23.64 0.53 -0.01
N ASP A 207 -24.69 -0.29 -0.07
CA ASP A 207 -24.69 -1.73 0.26
C ASP A 207 -24.21 -2.62 -0.90
N LYS A 208 -23.74 -2.03 -2.00
CA LYS A 208 -23.30 -2.76 -3.20
C LYS A 208 -21.89 -3.33 -3.10
N HIS A 209 -21.15 -2.91 -2.06
CA HIS A 209 -19.87 -3.47 -1.69
C HIS A 209 -20.01 -4.18 -0.35
N PRO A 210 -19.56 -5.44 -0.21
CA PRO A 210 -19.57 -6.11 1.07
C PRO A 210 -18.57 -5.42 2.02
N ALA A 211 -18.81 -5.47 3.33
CA ALA A 211 -17.86 -4.94 4.31
C ALA A 211 -16.46 -5.54 4.13
N PHE A 212 -15.41 -4.76 4.44
CA PHE A 212 -14.03 -5.15 4.19
C PHE A 212 -13.64 -6.45 4.91
N ARG A 213 -12.65 -7.15 4.36
CA ARG A 213 -11.96 -8.23 5.07
C ARG A 213 -10.62 -7.70 5.55
N ILE A 214 -10.31 -7.97 6.82
CA ILE A 214 -9.02 -7.67 7.40
C ILE A 214 -8.35 -8.96 7.85
N THR A 215 -7.03 -8.96 7.79
CA THR A 215 -6.19 -9.99 8.40
C THR A 215 -6.09 -9.69 9.89
N VAL A 216 -6.30 -10.69 10.73
CA VAL A 216 -6.03 -10.64 12.18
C VAL A 216 -5.18 -11.85 12.56
N ALA A 217 -4.29 -11.69 13.53
CA ALA A 217 -3.56 -12.78 14.13
C ALA A 217 -4.38 -13.48 15.21
N THR A 218 -4.42 -14.82 15.16
CA THR A 218 -5.04 -15.66 16.20
C THR A 218 -4.01 -16.32 17.13
N GLY A 219 -2.73 -16.07 16.86
CA GLY A 219 -1.56 -16.59 17.53
C GLY A 219 -0.29 -15.95 16.94
N PRO A 220 0.88 -16.27 17.51
CA PRO A 220 2.15 -15.61 17.20
C PRO A 220 2.76 -16.08 15.87
N GLU A 221 2.32 -17.21 15.32
CA GLU A 221 2.90 -17.76 14.10
C GLU A 221 2.27 -17.15 12.84
N PRO A 222 3.02 -16.98 11.73
CA PRO A 222 2.45 -16.53 10.46
C PRO A 222 1.30 -17.41 9.95
N SER A 223 1.29 -18.70 10.31
CA SER A 223 0.20 -19.62 10.01
C SER A 223 -1.08 -19.36 10.80
N ASP A 224 -1.07 -18.47 11.78
CA ASP A 224 -2.22 -18.11 12.63
C ASP A 224 -2.94 -16.85 12.15
N LEU A 225 -2.49 -16.26 11.05
CA LEU A 225 -3.20 -15.18 10.39
C LEU A 225 -4.50 -15.66 9.78
N ARG A 226 -5.59 -14.94 10.01
CA ARG A 226 -6.92 -15.25 9.48
C ARG A 226 -7.53 -14.02 8.85
N ARG A 227 -8.16 -14.18 7.68
CA ARG A 227 -8.94 -13.10 7.06
C ARG A 227 -10.39 -13.14 7.49
N ILE A 228 -10.78 -12.20 8.35
CA ILE A 228 -12.16 -12.06 8.84
C ILE A 228 -12.86 -10.92 8.11
N ARG A 229 -14.19 -11.02 7.97
CA ARG A 229 -15.01 -9.93 7.44
C ARG A 229 -15.44 -9.02 8.58
N MET A 230 -15.27 -7.72 8.41
CA MET A 230 -15.76 -6.72 9.35
C MET A 230 -17.29 -6.77 9.34
N VAL A 231 -17.90 -7.04 10.49
CA VAL A 231 -19.35 -6.98 10.64
C VAL A 231 -19.67 -5.62 11.24
N ALA A 232 -20.64 -4.91 10.64
CA ALA A 232 -21.05 -3.59 11.11
C ALA A 232 -21.35 -3.63 12.62
N ASN A 233 -20.82 -2.64 13.35
CA ASN A 233 -20.97 -2.49 14.80
C ASN A 233 -20.49 -3.67 15.65
N THR A 234 -19.63 -4.55 15.12
CA THR A 234 -19.00 -5.62 15.89
C THR A 234 -17.54 -5.27 16.11
N PRO A 235 -17.10 -5.02 17.36
CA PRO A 235 -15.70 -4.80 17.67
C PRO A 235 -14.85 -5.98 17.22
N ILE A 236 -13.71 -5.68 16.62
CA ILE A 236 -12.73 -6.68 16.23
C ILE A 236 -11.60 -6.61 17.24
N THR A 237 -11.18 -7.77 17.71
CA THR A 237 -10.05 -7.90 18.62
C THR A 237 -9.00 -8.82 18.02
N GLU A 238 -7.75 -8.49 18.29
CA GLU A 238 -6.59 -9.30 18.01
C GLU A 238 -5.88 -9.54 19.33
N LYS A 239 -5.87 -10.79 19.80
CA LYS A 239 -5.31 -11.12 21.10
C LYS A 239 -3.82 -10.83 21.13
N THR A 240 -3.37 -10.03 22.09
CA THR A 240 -1.97 -9.71 22.30
C THR A 240 -1.66 -9.73 23.79
N SER A 241 -0.43 -10.09 24.15
CA SER A 241 0.08 -10.01 25.52
C SER A 241 0.73 -8.66 25.85
N LEU A 242 0.60 -7.68 24.94
CA LEU A 242 1.01 -6.30 25.19
C LEU A 242 -0.10 -5.52 25.89
N LYS A 243 0.27 -4.71 26.89
CA LYS A 243 -0.60 -3.76 27.58
C LYS A 243 -0.30 -2.36 27.05
N PHE A 244 -1.22 -1.80 26.29
CA PHE A 244 -1.08 -0.47 25.69
C PHE A 244 -2.45 0.18 25.44
N PRO A 245 -2.96 0.96 26.42
CA PRO A 245 -4.19 1.74 26.27
C PRO A 245 -3.93 3.06 25.52
N HIS A 246 -4.53 3.25 24.35
CA HIS A 246 -4.36 4.48 23.57
C HIS A 246 -5.04 5.68 24.23
N ASP A 247 -6.19 5.49 24.87
CA ASP A 247 -6.96 6.53 25.56
C ASP A 247 -6.14 7.23 26.66
N ILE A 248 -5.32 6.48 27.40
CA ILE A 248 -4.40 7.04 28.40
C ILE A 248 -3.31 7.86 27.73
N HIS A 249 -2.68 7.32 26.67
CA HIS A 249 -1.56 7.99 26.01
C HIS A 249 -2.01 9.25 25.25
N LEU A 250 -3.24 9.25 24.72
CA LEU A 250 -3.83 10.36 23.96
C LEU A 250 -4.72 11.27 24.85
N ASP A 251 -4.59 11.24 26.18
CA ASP A 251 -5.34 12.13 27.06
C ASP A 251 -5.02 13.61 26.69
N PRO A 252 -6.01 14.42 26.29
CA PRO A 252 -5.80 15.82 25.92
C PRO A 252 -5.28 16.69 27.08
N LYS A 253 -5.40 16.23 28.33
CA LYS A 253 -4.79 16.88 29.50
C LYS A 253 -3.28 16.64 29.58
N GLY A 254 -2.76 15.70 28.81
CA GLY A 254 -1.39 15.23 28.80
C GLY A 254 -1.09 14.18 29.86
N ILE A 255 -0.03 13.41 29.62
CA ILE A 255 0.53 12.37 30.47
C ILE A 255 1.80 12.85 31.18
N ASP A 256 2.08 12.28 32.35
CA ASP A 256 3.30 12.59 33.09
C ASP A 256 4.49 11.76 32.56
N SER A 257 5.53 12.45 32.10
CA SER A 257 6.85 11.84 31.87
C SER A 257 7.78 12.11 33.06
N PRO A 258 8.93 11.42 33.18
CA PRO A 258 9.89 11.67 34.25
C PRO A 258 10.38 13.13 34.35
N SER A 259 10.30 13.91 33.27
CA SER A 259 10.84 15.28 33.20
C SER A 259 9.77 16.37 33.08
N LYS A 260 8.64 16.08 32.43
CA LYS A 260 7.60 17.06 32.11
C LYS A 260 6.26 16.40 31.82
N LYS A 261 5.19 17.19 31.80
CA LYS A 261 3.92 16.74 31.22
C LYS A 261 3.99 16.80 29.69
N VAL A 262 3.47 15.79 29.01
CA VAL A 262 3.51 15.65 27.54
C VAL A 262 2.10 15.44 27.02
N VAL A 263 1.69 16.20 26.01
CA VAL A 263 0.47 15.91 25.24
C VAL A 263 0.92 15.18 23.98
N MET A 264 0.48 13.93 23.83
CA MET A 264 0.87 13.10 22.70
C MET A 264 -0.08 13.29 21.52
N GLU A 265 0.47 13.13 20.33
CA GLU A 265 -0.22 13.11 19.05
C GLU A 265 0.11 11.82 18.30
N CYS A 266 -0.70 11.47 17.28
CA CYS A 266 -0.53 10.23 16.52
C CYS A 266 0.89 10.10 15.92
N ALA A 267 1.45 11.21 15.44
CA ALA A 267 2.77 11.27 14.82
C ALA A 267 3.94 11.04 15.78
N ASN A 268 3.72 11.07 17.11
CA ASN A 268 4.76 10.72 18.07
C ASN A 268 5.09 9.22 18.08
N CYS A 269 4.17 8.38 17.60
CA CYS A 269 4.33 6.93 17.54
C CYS A 269 4.26 6.39 16.10
N HIS A 270 3.37 6.95 15.28
CA HIS A 270 3.13 6.49 13.91
C HIS A 270 3.88 7.35 12.90
N GLU A 271 5.11 6.94 12.59
CA GLU A 271 5.91 7.55 11.52
C GLU A 271 5.56 6.96 10.15
N PRO A 272 5.19 7.79 9.14
CA PRO A 272 4.99 7.30 7.78
C PRO A 272 6.24 6.59 7.24
N ALA A 273 6.03 5.49 6.52
CA ALA A 273 7.08 4.84 5.76
C ALA A 273 7.15 5.43 4.34
N ASP A 274 8.26 5.19 3.63
CA ASP A 274 8.41 5.58 2.21
C ASP A 274 7.56 4.73 1.25
N THR A 275 6.68 3.88 1.78
CA THR A 275 5.73 3.07 1.01
C THR A 275 4.34 3.70 1.11
N ALA A 276 3.58 3.69 0.00
CA ALA A 276 2.26 4.32 -0.07
C ALA A 276 1.27 3.82 1.00
N THR A 277 1.46 2.61 1.52
CA THR A 277 0.51 1.94 2.43
C THR A 277 0.99 1.84 3.89
N GLY A 278 2.22 2.28 4.20
CA GLY A 278 2.89 1.85 5.43
C GLY A 278 3.20 2.93 6.46
N PHE A 279 3.26 2.51 7.72
CA PHE A 279 3.97 3.19 8.81
C PHE A 279 5.19 2.35 9.19
N LYS A 280 6.23 2.99 9.73
CA LYS A 280 7.39 2.28 10.28
C LYS A 280 6.99 1.43 11.48
N THR A 281 7.76 0.37 11.73
CA THR A 281 7.57 -0.47 12.92
C THR A 281 7.93 0.32 14.18
N LEU A 282 7.06 0.24 15.20
CA LEU A 282 7.32 0.84 16.49
C LEU A 282 8.43 0.09 17.23
N SER A 283 9.23 0.83 17.99
CA SER A 283 10.30 0.32 18.84
C SER A 283 10.28 1.02 20.20
N MET A 284 10.68 0.29 21.24
CA MET A 284 10.77 0.84 22.60
C MET A 284 11.71 2.04 22.67
N GLU A 285 12.91 1.90 22.11
CA GLU A 285 13.98 2.91 22.16
C GLU A 285 13.52 4.24 21.56
N SER A 286 12.84 4.22 20.41
CA SER A 286 12.52 5.44 19.67
C SER A 286 11.21 6.09 20.12
N HIS A 287 10.23 5.32 20.61
CA HIS A 287 8.86 5.82 20.80
C HIS A 287 8.40 5.82 22.27
N CYS A 288 9.01 4.98 23.11
CA CYS A 288 8.49 4.74 24.47
C CYS A 288 9.48 5.14 25.56
N GLN A 289 10.79 4.98 25.32
CA GLN A 289 11.83 5.02 26.35
C GLN A 289 12.04 6.39 27.00
N GLU A 290 11.65 7.49 26.34
CA GLU A 290 11.71 8.83 26.94
C GLU A 290 10.81 8.93 28.19
N CYS A 291 9.63 8.29 28.14
CA CYS A 291 8.68 8.27 29.25
C CYS A 291 8.80 6.99 30.10
N HIS A 292 8.93 5.83 29.44
CA HIS A 292 9.01 4.52 30.07
C HIS A 292 10.46 4.04 30.17
N LYS A 293 11.23 4.63 31.08
CA LYS A 293 12.63 4.25 31.28
C LYS A 293 12.75 2.82 31.84
N LEU A 294 13.68 2.04 31.29
CA LEU A 294 14.03 0.68 31.74
C LEU A 294 15.13 0.69 32.81
N SER A 295 15.01 1.61 33.77
CA SER A 295 16.01 1.80 34.83
C SER A 295 15.88 0.74 35.91
N PHE A 296 17.00 0.18 36.36
CA PHE A 296 17.02 -0.86 37.40
C PHE A 296 17.79 -0.43 38.67
N GLU A 297 18.50 0.70 38.61
CA GLU A 297 19.17 1.31 39.76
C GLU A 297 18.54 2.67 40.09
N PRO A 298 17.78 2.80 41.19
CA PRO A 298 17.13 4.05 41.55
C PRO A 298 18.09 5.24 41.74
N ALA A 299 19.33 5.00 42.19
CA ALA A 299 20.33 6.06 42.34
C ALA A 299 20.93 6.54 41.00
N LEU A 300 20.78 5.75 39.93
CA LEU A 300 21.29 6.04 38.59
C LEU A 300 20.16 5.84 37.56
N PRO A 301 19.16 6.74 37.51
CA PRO A 301 17.97 6.61 36.67
C PRO A 301 18.23 6.73 35.16
N ASP A 302 19.48 6.96 34.75
CA ASP A 302 19.87 6.92 33.33
C ASP A 302 20.56 5.59 32.97
N ARG A 303 20.86 4.74 33.96
CA ARG A 303 21.37 3.38 33.74
C ARG A 303 20.21 2.43 33.50
N GLN A 304 20.01 2.10 32.22
CA GLN A 304 18.89 1.28 31.75
C GLN A 304 19.37 -0.07 31.22
N VAL A 305 18.48 -1.05 31.22
CA VAL A 305 18.67 -2.32 30.50
C VAL A 305 18.29 -2.14 29.03
N PRO A 306 18.83 -2.96 28.10
CA PRO A 306 18.34 -2.99 26.73
C PRO A 306 16.91 -3.56 26.68
N HIS A 307 16.06 -3.04 25.78
CA HIS A 307 14.83 -3.75 25.41
C HIS A 307 15.17 -4.85 24.42
N GLY A 308 15.05 -6.12 24.82
CA GLY A 308 15.50 -7.25 24.02
C GLY A 308 15.39 -8.58 24.76
N PRO A 309 16.16 -9.61 24.33
CA PRO A 309 16.16 -10.93 24.95
C PRO A 309 16.42 -10.86 26.46
N VAL A 310 15.70 -11.69 27.22
CA VAL A 310 15.77 -11.72 28.70
C VAL A 310 17.20 -11.95 29.19
N ASP A 311 17.98 -12.80 28.53
CA ASP A 311 19.35 -13.10 28.95
C ASP A 311 20.29 -11.88 28.86
N ALA A 312 20.11 -11.01 27.86
CA ALA A 312 20.85 -9.75 27.74
C ALA A 312 20.47 -8.75 28.85
N VAL A 313 19.18 -8.68 29.19
CA VAL A 313 18.68 -7.87 30.32
C VAL A 313 19.29 -8.34 31.64
N LEU A 314 19.19 -9.63 31.93
CA LEU A 314 19.71 -10.21 33.17
C LEU A 314 21.23 -10.05 33.29
N SER A 315 21.94 -10.20 32.17
CA SER A 315 23.40 -9.99 32.13
C SER A 315 23.77 -8.54 32.43
N THR A 316 23.03 -7.58 31.88
CA THR A 316 23.25 -6.15 32.13
C THR A 316 23.14 -5.79 33.62
N VAL A 317 22.15 -6.37 34.31
CA VAL A 317 21.93 -6.14 35.74
C VAL A 317 23.04 -6.79 36.59
N GLU A 318 23.33 -8.08 36.39
CA GLU A 318 24.37 -8.79 37.15
C GLU A 318 25.76 -8.17 36.94
N GLU A 319 26.10 -7.78 35.72
CA GLU A 319 27.38 -7.14 35.39
C GLU A 319 27.53 -5.79 36.07
N PHE A 320 26.45 -4.99 36.15
CA PHE A 320 26.50 -3.70 36.83
C PHE A 320 26.77 -3.84 38.34
N TYR A 321 26.06 -4.72 39.04
CA TYR A 321 26.30 -4.90 40.48
C TYR A 321 27.63 -5.60 40.77
N SER A 322 28.06 -6.51 39.89
CA SER A 322 29.41 -7.10 39.94
C SER A 322 30.49 -6.03 39.76
N TYR A 323 30.29 -5.11 38.82
CA TYR A 323 31.18 -3.95 38.62
C TYR A 323 31.26 -3.09 39.90
N LEU A 324 30.13 -2.74 40.51
CA LEU A 324 30.13 -1.97 41.76
C LEU A 324 30.87 -2.69 42.90
N ALA A 325 30.74 -4.02 43.01
CA ALA A 325 31.48 -4.77 44.02
C ALA A 325 33.01 -4.72 43.81
N LEU A 326 33.47 -4.64 42.57
CA LEU A 326 34.88 -4.51 42.22
C LEU A 326 35.41 -3.06 42.29
N HIS A 327 34.52 -2.06 42.38
CA HIS A 327 34.86 -0.64 42.39
C HIS A 327 34.28 0.08 43.63
N PRO A 328 34.96 0.00 44.79
CA PRO A 328 34.44 0.51 46.06
C PRO A 328 34.10 2.01 46.05
N GLU A 329 34.84 2.83 45.31
CA GLU A 329 34.58 4.28 45.21
C GLU A 329 33.22 4.55 44.55
N GLU A 330 32.96 3.92 43.40
CA GLU A 330 31.67 4.02 42.71
C GLU A 330 30.53 3.43 43.54
N ARG A 331 30.78 2.28 44.18
CA ARG A 331 29.80 1.68 45.11
C ARG A 331 29.43 2.64 46.23
N ASN A 332 30.41 3.31 46.83
CA ASN A 332 30.18 4.28 47.90
C ASN A 332 29.41 5.50 47.39
N ARG A 333 29.71 5.99 46.18
CA ARG A 333 28.97 7.07 45.52
C ARG A 333 27.51 6.71 45.29
N VAL A 334 27.24 5.55 44.70
CA VAL A 334 25.87 5.05 44.45
C VAL A 334 25.13 4.86 45.79
N ASN A 335 25.78 4.27 46.79
CA ASN A 335 25.19 4.11 48.13
C ASN A 335 24.85 5.44 48.80
N ALA A 336 25.70 6.46 48.65
CA ALA A 336 25.43 7.81 49.15
C ALA A 336 24.21 8.42 48.44
N GLN A 337 24.10 8.27 47.12
CA GLN A 337 22.93 8.72 46.35
C GLN A 337 21.64 7.98 46.79
N ARG A 338 21.69 6.66 46.99
CA ARG A 338 20.56 5.88 47.56
C ARG A 338 20.08 6.45 48.90
N ALA A 339 21.00 6.94 49.74
CA ALA A 339 20.67 7.54 51.04
C ALA A 339 20.05 8.95 50.94
N VAL A 340 20.33 9.68 49.85
CA VAL A 340 19.81 11.03 49.57
C VAL A 340 18.42 11.01 48.93
N LEU A 341 18.01 9.91 48.28
CA LEU A 341 16.67 9.68 47.72
C LEU A 341 15.55 9.56 48.78
N ARG A 342 15.62 10.32 49.89
CA ARG A 342 14.61 10.35 50.96
C ARG A 342 13.23 10.56 50.36
N ALA A 343 12.33 9.64 50.72
CA ALA A 343 10.92 9.62 50.34
C ALA A 343 10.26 10.99 50.52
N ARG A 344 9.40 11.37 49.57
CA ARG A 344 8.39 12.40 49.83
C ARG A 344 7.61 11.98 51.08
N PRO A 345 7.27 12.89 52.00
CA PRO A 345 6.44 12.55 53.14
C PRO A 345 5.16 11.85 52.67
N SER A 346 4.95 10.59 53.09
CA SER A 346 3.86 9.66 52.72
C SER A 346 4.13 8.63 51.61
N GLU A 347 5.27 8.68 50.91
CA GLU A 347 5.60 7.70 49.87
C GLU A 347 6.37 6.51 50.45
N LYS A 348 5.68 5.40 50.67
CA LYS A 348 6.32 4.12 51.03
C LYS A 348 6.78 3.45 49.73
N ASP A 349 7.98 3.77 49.25
CA ASP A 349 8.63 3.00 48.20
C ASP A 349 9.47 1.88 48.85
N PRO A 350 8.97 0.63 48.91
CA PRO A 350 9.65 -0.49 49.58
C PRO A 350 10.99 -0.87 48.94
N ASN A 351 11.23 -0.46 47.69
CA ASN A 351 12.40 -0.90 46.91
C ASN A 351 13.70 -0.20 47.35
N ARG A 352 13.58 1.03 47.84
CA ARG A 352 14.72 1.87 48.24
C ARG A 352 15.43 1.34 49.49
N SER A 353 14.68 0.75 50.43
CA SER A 353 15.24 0.18 51.67
C SER A 353 15.96 -1.14 51.44
N ASN A 354 15.49 -1.96 50.51
CA ASN A 354 15.98 -3.32 50.34
C ASN A 354 17.35 -3.36 49.62
N LEU A 355 17.54 -2.58 48.54
CA LEU A 355 18.83 -2.49 47.84
C LEU A 355 19.98 -2.02 48.74
N ARG A 356 19.69 -1.07 49.65
CA ARG A 356 20.66 -0.58 50.62
C ARG A 356 21.08 -1.67 51.62
N ASN A 357 20.12 -2.45 52.11
CA ASN A 357 20.39 -3.56 53.04
C ASN A 357 21.20 -4.70 52.39
N LEU A 358 21.16 -4.82 51.07
CA LEU A 358 21.86 -5.85 50.29
C LEU A 358 23.27 -5.43 49.82
N SER A 359 23.76 -4.25 50.18
CA SER A 359 25.01 -3.64 49.65
C SER A 359 26.31 -4.45 49.81
N GLY A 360 26.31 -5.51 50.63
CA GLY A 360 27.44 -6.42 50.81
C GLY A 360 27.43 -7.64 49.88
N ASN A 361 26.36 -7.86 49.11
CA ASN A 361 26.18 -9.03 48.25
C ASN A 361 25.71 -8.60 46.85
N PRO A 362 26.63 -8.41 45.87
CA PRO A 362 26.27 -7.88 44.55
C PRO A 362 25.23 -8.73 43.84
N ARG A 363 25.33 -10.04 44.02
CA ARG A 363 24.41 -11.01 43.43
C ARG A 363 23.00 -10.91 44.01
N ALA A 364 22.88 -10.66 45.31
CA ALA A 364 21.58 -10.43 45.94
C ALA A 364 20.99 -9.08 45.51
N GLN A 365 21.81 -8.05 45.30
CA GLN A 365 21.35 -6.77 44.75
C GLN A 365 20.86 -6.91 43.31
N ALA A 366 21.60 -7.63 42.47
CA ALA A 366 21.20 -7.93 41.10
C ALA A 366 19.89 -8.72 41.07
N ALA A 367 19.78 -9.79 41.85
CA ALA A 367 18.55 -10.58 41.92
C ALA A 367 17.34 -9.74 42.38
N PHE A 368 17.53 -8.87 43.38
CA PHE A 368 16.48 -7.96 43.83
C PHE A 368 16.07 -6.98 42.72
N ALA A 369 17.04 -6.32 42.08
CA ALA A 369 16.78 -5.37 41.00
C ALA A 369 16.10 -6.05 39.80
N THR A 370 16.48 -7.30 39.49
CA THR A 370 15.83 -8.12 38.48
C THR A 370 14.35 -8.35 38.81
N VAL A 371 14.02 -8.80 40.02
CA VAL A 371 12.62 -9.01 40.43
C VAL A 371 11.82 -7.72 40.31
N GLU A 372 12.37 -6.61 40.80
CA GLU A 372 11.69 -5.31 40.72
C GLU A 372 11.46 -4.84 39.27
N LEU A 373 12.46 -5.05 38.41
CA LEU A 373 12.38 -4.67 37.00
C LEU A 373 11.30 -5.47 36.27
N PHE A 374 11.27 -6.79 36.47
CA PHE A 374 10.38 -7.69 35.75
C PHE A 374 8.95 -7.70 36.29
N GLU A 375 8.77 -7.63 37.61
CA GLU A 375 7.46 -7.85 38.24
C GLU A 375 6.74 -6.55 38.60
N ASN A 376 7.46 -5.48 38.92
CA ASN A 376 6.86 -4.29 39.55
C ASN A 376 6.98 -2.98 38.77
N THR A 377 8.05 -2.79 37.98
CA THR A 377 8.40 -1.43 37.49
C THR A 377 8.48 -1.26 35.98
N ALA A 378 9.15 -2.15 35.24
CA ALA A 378 9.41 -1.92 33.82
C ALA A 378 8.71 -2.94 32.92
N CYS A 379 9.06 -4.23 33.04
CA CYS A 379 8.59 -5.23 32.09
C CYS A 379 7.09 -5.49 32.24
N SER A 380 6.61 -5.73 33.47
CA SER A 380 5.20 -6.06 33.75
C SER A 380 4.20 -4.94 33.45
N VAL A 381 4.69 -3.69 33.30
CA VAL A 381 3.86 -2.54 32.93
C VAL A 381 3.30 -2.72 31.53
N CYS A 382 4.12 -3.21 30.60
CA CYS A 382 3.74 -3.39 29.19
C CYS A 382 3.56 -4.86 28.81
N HIS A 383 4.24 -5.79 29.47
CA HIS A 383 4.25 -7.20 29.11
C HIS A 383 3.51 -8.06 30.14
N GLU A 384 3.02 -9.20 29.66
CA GLU A 384 2.74 -10.34 30.53
C GLU A 384 4.04 -11.09 30.82
N VAL A 385 4.42 -11.14 32.09
CA VAL A 385 5.70 -11.67 32.55
C VAL A 385 5.47 -12.90 33.43
N LYS A 386 6.25 -13.96 33.22
CA LYS A 386 6.16 -15.19 33.99
C LYS A 386 7.53 -15.59 34.53
N ALA A 387 7.63 -15.78 35.84
CA ALA A 387 8.84 -16.35 36.46
C ALA A 387 8.99 -17.83 36.08
N VAL A 388 10.23 -18.26 35.84
CA VAL A 388 10.55 -19.65 35.51
C VAL A 388 11.65 -20.21 36.41
N ASP A 389 11.54 -21.49 36.74
CA ASP A 389 12.48 -22.19 37.59
C ASP A 389 13.70 -22.67 36.80
N GLY A 390 14.86 -22.66 37.47
CA GLY A 390 16.10 -23.22 36.95
C GLY A 390 17.14 -22.18 36.57
N LEU A 391 18.22 -22.65 35.93
CA LEU A 391 19.27 -21.78 35.41
C LEU A 391 18.89 -21.30 34.02
N GLY A 392 19.17 -20.03 33.74
CA GLY A 392 19.11 -19.47 32.40
C GLY A 392 20.22 -19.96 31.49
N ASN A 393 20.42 -19.26 30.38
CA ASN A 393 21.48 -19.54 29.42
C ASN A 393 22.87 -19.51 30.09
N THR A 394 23.47 -20.69 30.31
CA THR A 394 24.75 -20.84 31.06
C THR A 394 25.95 -20.14 30.42
N LYS A 395 25.81 -19.63 29.20
CA LYS A 395 26.83 -18.83 28.51
C LYS A 395 26.79 -17.35 28.90
N THR A 396 25.81 -16.91 29.69
CA THR A 396 25.63 -15.51 30.09
C THR A 396 25.85 -15.30 31.59
N SER A 397 26.25 -14.08 31.96
CA SER A 397 26.47 -13.69 33.36
C SER A 397 25.16 -13.73 34.16
N GLY A 398 24.03 -13.44 33.51
CA GLY A 398 22.68 -13.51 34.08
C GLY A 398 22.12 -14.92 34.32
N SER A 399 22.83 -15.98 33.93
CA SER A 399 22.35 -17.39 33.98
C SER A 399 21.85 -17.87 35.35
N ARG A 400 22.31 -17.26 36.43
CA ARG A 400 21.92 -17.64 37.78
C ARG A 400 20.98 -16.60 38.44
N MET A 401 20.53 -15.57 37.73
CA MET A 401 19.51 -14.64 38.24
C MET A 401 18.13 -15.32 38.31
N PRO A 402 17.14 -14.73 39.00
CA PRO A 402 15.74 -15.12 38.78
C PRO A 402 15.42 -15.03 37.28
N GLN A 403 14.87 -16.11 36.73
CA GLN A 403 14.61 -16.25 35.29
C GLN A 403 13.16 -15.91 34.97
N TYR A 404 12.93 -15.37 33.78
CA TYR A 404 11.62 -14.94 33.32
C TYR A 404 11.39 -15.29 31.85
N GLU A 405 10.13 -15.52 31.52
CA GLU A 405 9.61 -15.56 30.15
C GLU A 405 8.68 -14.36 29.95
N ILE A 406 8.78 -13.75 28.77
CA ILE A 406 7.85 -12.70 28.31
C ILE A 406 6.89 -13.38 27.34
N ALA A 407 5.59 -13.20 27.55
CA ALA A 407 4.59 -13.75 26.65
C ALA A 407 4.76 -13.18 25.23
N GLU A 408 4.55 -14.02 24.23
CA GLU A 408 4.72 -13.63 22.83
C GLU A 408 3.65 -12.61 22.41
N ILE A 409 4.07 -11.66 21.58
CA ILE A 409 3.18 -10.70 20.93
C ILE A 409 3.02 -11.09 19.47
N ASN A 410 1.86 -10.79 18.88
CA ASN A 410 1.66 -11.10 17.47
C ASN A 410 2.63 -10.28 16.60
N PRO A 411 3.22 -10.88 15.57
CA PRO A 411 4.07 -10.16 14.64
C PRO A 411 3.24 -9.16 13.84
N ALA A 412 3.86 -8.03 13.49
CA ALA A 412 3.24 -7.04 12.62
C ALA A 412 2.88 -7.68 11.27
N HIS A 413 1.65 -7.45 10.81
CA HIS A 413 1.16 -7.93 9.52
C HIS A 413 0.30 -6.88 8.81
N PRO A 414 0.16 -6.95 7.47
CA PRO A 414 -0.73 -6.06 6.74
C PRO A 414 -2.21 -6.38 7.06
N TRP A 415 -2.99 -5.36 7.44
CA TRP A 415 -4.42 -5.50 7.70
C TRP A 415 -5.23 -5.81 6.45
N MET A 416 -4.94 -5.17 5.31
CA MET A 416 -5.65 -5.34 4.04
C MET A 416 -4.68 -5.59 2.88
N PRO A 417 -4.04 -6.78 2.80
CA PRO A 417 -2.94 -7.03 1.86
C PRO A 417 -3.32 -6.97 0.37
N MET A 418 -4.61 -7.08 0.04
CA MET A 418 -5.12 -7.04 -1.34
C MET A 418 -5.75 -5.69 -1.71
N ALA A 419 -5.57 -4.67 -0.87
CA ALA A 419 -6.08 -3.33 -1.10
C ALA A 419 -4.94 -2.32 -1.03
N LYS A 420 -5.01 -1.31 -1.89
CA LYS A 420 -4.16 -0.14 -1.85
C LYS A 420 -4.90 1.00 -1.17
N PHE A 421 -4.24 1.65 -0.24
CA PHE A 421 -4.68 2.88 0.39
C PHE A 421 -3.46 3.78 0.59
N ASP A 422 -3.57 5.04 0.17
CA ASP A 422 -2.49 6.01 0.24
C ASP A 422 -2.77 7.03 1.37
N HIS A 423 -2.04 6.92 2.49
CA HIS A 423 -2.18 7.86 3.61
C HIS A 423 -1.71 9.28 3.24
N GLN A 424 -0.74 9.42 2.33
CA GLN A 424 -0.25 10.73 1.89
C GLN A 424 -1.30 11.48 1.08
N ALA A 425 -2.04 10.76 0.24
CA ALA A 425 -3.19 11.31 -0.48
C ALA A 425 -4.34 11.76 0.45
N HIS A 426 -4.36 11.30 1.71
CA HIS A 426 -5.35 11.64 2.73
C HIS A 426 -4.77 12.50 3.87
N ALA A 427 -3.58 13.08 3.71
CA ALA A 427 -2.88 13.81 4.78
C ALA A 427 -3.61 15.07 5.30
N PHE A 428 -4.65 15.54 4.59
CA PHE A 428 -5.49 16.66 5.01
C PHE A 428 -6.65 16.25 5.93
N GLU A 429 -6.94 14.94 6.03
CA GLU A 429 -7.92 14.41 6.97
C GLU A 429 -7.25 14.07 8.30
N SER A 430 -7.98 14.26 9.40
CA SER A 430 -7.47 13.89 10.72
C SER A 430 -7.50 12.37 10.90
N CYS A 431 -6.48 11.79 11.55
CA CYS A 431 -6.40 10.34 11.79
C CYS A 431 -7.65 9.81 12.52
N ASP A 432 -8.20 10.59 13.45
CA ASP A 432 -9.37 10.21 14.25
C ASP A 432 -10.66 10.15 13.44
N SER A 433 -10.71 10.71 12.22
CA SER A 433 -11.86 10.56 11.33
C SER A 433 -12.10 9.09 10.97
N CYS A 434 -11.01 8.31 10.80
CA CYS A 434 -11.02 6.90 10.42
C CYS A 434 -10.67 5.97 11.60
N HIS A 435 -9.65 6.30 12.39
CA HIS A 435 -9.11 5.46 13.46
C HIS A 435 -9.51 6.00 14.84
N LYS A 436 -10.45 5.34 15.53
CA LYS A 436 -10.96 5.80 16.83
C LYS A 436 -10.05 5.45 18.01
N ALA A 437 -8.75 5.72 17.87
CA ALA A 437 -7.70 5.34 18.83
C ALA A 437 -7.88 5.97 20.21
N ALA A 438 -8.32 7.23 20.30
CA ALA A 438 -8.55 7.90 21.59
C ALA A 438 -9.64 7.27 22.47
N LYS A 439 -10.35 6.25 21.98
CA LYS A 439 -11.36 5.49 22.72
C LYS A 439 -10.94 4.03 22.99
N SER A 440 -9.72 3.66 22.61
CA SER A 440 -9.20 2.31 22.78
C SER A 440 -8.52 2.21 24.13
N GLU A 441 -9.08 1.36 24.97
CA GLU A 441 -8.60 1.09 26.33
C GLU A 441 -7.67 -0.13 26.35
N GLU A 442 -7.64 -0.93 25.28
CA GLU A 442 -6.92 -2.20 25.23
C GLU A 442 -6.06 -2.32 23.96
N ALA A 443 -4.85 -2.87 24.10
CA ALA A 443 -3.96 -3.10 22.96
C ALA A 443 -4.51 -4.13 21.96
N SER A 444 -5.49 -4.93 22.40
CA SER A 444 -6.15 -5.93 21.56
C SER A 444 -7.22 -5.34 20.64
N ASP A 445 -7.59 -4.06 20.81
CA ASP A 445 -8.57 -3.40 19.94
C ASP A 445 -8.02 -3.22 18.53
N VAL A 446 -8.74 -3.73 17.52
CA VAL A 446 -8.37 -3.51 16.12
C VAL A 446 -9.06 -2.26 15.60
N LEU A 447 -8.27 -1.20 15.44
CA LEU A 447 -8.74 0.15 15.09
C LEU A 447 -8.81 0.40 13.58
N MET A 448 -9.09 -0.63 12.77
CA MET A 448 -9.23 -0.48 11.32
C MET A 448 -10.59 0.13 10.96
N PRO A 449 -10.65 1.14 10.06
CA PRO A 449 -11.90 1.76 9.65
C PRO A 449 -12.78 0.78 8.89
N ALA A 450 -14.09 0.86 9.16
CA ALA A 450 -15.09 0.16 8.37
C ALA A 450 -15.38 0.91 7.06
N ILE A 451 -16.03 0.23 6.11
CA ILE A 451 -16.29 0.76 4.76
C ILE A 451 -17.11 2.06 4.78
N GLU A 452 -17.97 2.23 5.76
CA GLU A 452 -18.85 3.40 5.90
C GLU A 452 -18.03 4.68 6.06
N GLY A 453 -16.88 4.62 6.75
CA GLY A 453 -15.96 5.75 6.90
C GLY A 453 -15.47 6.24 5.54
N CYS A 454 -15.03 5.33 4.67
CA CYS A 454 -14.60 5.64 3.32
C CYS A 454 -15.74 6.16 2.44
N GLN A 455 -16.94 5.57 2.56
CA GLN A 455 -18.13 5.96 1.78
C GLN A 455 -18.67 7.36 2.12
N THR A 456 -18.20 8.01 3.19
CA THR A 456 -18.55 9.42 3.46
C THR A 456 -17.99 10.35 2.38
N CYS A 457 -16.74 10.12 1.95
CA CYS A 457 -16.03 10.94 0.97
C CYS A 457 -15.92 10.30 -0.41
N HIS A 458 -15.94 8.97 -0.49
CA HIS A 458 -15.85 8.22 -1.75
C HIS A 458 -17.23 7.78 -2.22
N ALA A 459 -17.48 7.97 -3.52
CA ALA A 459 -18.62 7.47 -4.24
C ALA A 459 -18.24 6.27 -5.10
N GLY A 460 -19.26 5.65 -5.68
CA GLY A 460 -19.12 4.54 -6.60
C GLY A 460 -18.67 4.94 -7.99
N SER A 461 -19.03 4.09 -8.96
CA SER A 461 -18.83 4.36 -10.39
C SER A 461 -19.63 5.55 -10.91
N LYS A 462 -20.69 5.94 -10.21
CA LYS A 462 -21.50 7.10 -10.55
C LYS A 462 -20.99 8.33 -9.78
N PRO A 463 -20.66 9.43 -10.49
CA PRO A 463 -20.30 10.68 -9.85
C PRO A 463 -21.40 11.17 -8.90
N VAL A 464 -21.01 11.56 -7.70
CA VAL A 464 -21.88 12.19 -6.70
C VAL A 464 -21.23 13.51 -6.31
N LEU A 465 -22.04 14.57 -6.19
CA LEU A 465 -21.56 15.89 -5.80
C LEU A 465 -20.79 15.81 -4.46
N ASN A 466 -19.63 16.45 -4.40
CA ASN A 466 -18.74 16.49 -3.23
C ASN A 466 -18.15 15.13 -2.80
N LYS A 467 -18.14 14.13 -3.68
CA LYS A 467 -17.48 12.84 -3.42
C LYS A 467 -16.49 12.50 -4.51
N VAL A 468 -15.40 11.85 -4.12
CA VAL A 468 -14.42 11.28 -5.05
C VAL A 468 -15.04 10.07 -5.72
N GLN A 469 -15.13 10.06 -7.05
CA GLN A 469 -15.57 8.87 -7.79
C GLN A 469 -14.53 7.76 -7.59
N SER A 470 -14.97 6.57 -7.19
CA SER A 470 -14.07 5.46 -6.92
C SER A 470 -14.62 4.17 -7.51
N ASP A 471 -13.94 3.73 -8.56
CA ASP A 471 -14.15 2.42 -9.18
C ASP A 471 -13.32 1.34 -8.48
N CYS A 472 -13.58 0.08 -8.80
CA CYS A 472 -12.92 -1.06 -8.16
C CYS A 472 -11.38 -0.98 -8.21
N GLY A 473 -10.83 -0.50 -9.32
CA GLY A 473 -9.37 -0.40 -9.55
C GLY A 473 -8.66 0.69 -8.74
N VAL A 474 -9.39 1.57 -8.05
CA VAL A 474 -8.79 2.56 -7.15
C VAL A 474 -8.20 1.88 -5.91
N CYS A 475 -8.89 0.85 -5.40
CA CYS A 475 -8.48 0.14 -4.19
C CYS A 475 -7.93 -1.27 -4.49
N HIS A 476 -8.46 -1.95 -5.51
CA HIS A 476 -8.09 -3.33 -5.82
C HIS A 476 -7.10 -3.42 -6.97
N GLU A 477 -6.10 -4.29 -6.81
CA GLU A 477 -5.21 -4.67 -7.90
C GLU A 477 -5.84 -5.76 -8.75
N TYR A 478 -5.63 -5.68 -10.07
CA TYR A 478 -6.05 -6.74 -10.98
C TYR A 478 -5.04 -7.90 -11.01
N HIS A 479 -3.76 -7.59 -11.20
CA HIS A 479 -2.69 -8.58 -11.34
C HIS A 479 -2.09 -8.97 -9.98
N ILE A 480 -2.20 -10.24 -9.60
CA ILE A 480 -1.69 -10.77 -8.32
C ILE A 480 -0.31 -11.37 -8.54
N HIS A 481 0.68 -10.90 -7.77
CA HIS A 481 2.06 -11.39 -7.87
C HIS A 481 2.29 -12.55 -6.90
N LYS A 482 3.08 -13.57 -7.30
CA LYS A 482 3.32 -14.81 -6.52
C LYS A 482 3.79 -14.61 -5.06
N LYS A 483 4.30 -13.43 -4.68
CA LYS A 483 4.71 -13.12 -3.30
C LYS A 483 3.55 -12.77 -2.36
N GLU A 484 2.38 -12.39 -2.87
CA GLU A 484 1.25 -11.87 -2.06
C GLU A 484 0.33 -12.98 -1.52
N VAL A 485 0.50 -14.22 -1.98
CA VAL A 485 -0.39 -15.36 -1.67
C VAL A 485 0.01 -16.06 -0.35
N ALA A 486 1.00 -15.56 0.39
CA ALA A 486 1.55 -16.22 1.58
C ALA A 486 0.71 -16.04 2.87
N VAL A 487 -0.59 -15.79 2.76
CA VAL A 487 -1.50 -15.84 3.92
C VAL A 487 -2.67 -16.75 3.54
N LYS A 488 -2.58 -18.00 4.00
CA LYS A 488 -3.62 -19.03 3.83
C LYS A 488 -4.82 -18.75 4.71
#